data_AF-A0A7J0CWA3-F1
#
_entry.id   AF-A0A7J0CWA3-F1
#
_cell.length_a   1.000
_cell.length_b   1.000
_cell.length_c   1.000
_cell.angle_alpha   90.00
_cell.angle_beta   90.00
_cell.angle_gamma   90.00
#
_symmetry.space_group_name_H-M   'P 1'
#
loop_
_entity.id
_entity.type
_entity.pdbx_description
1 polymer ?
#
loop_
_entity_poly.entity_id
_entity_poly.type
_entity_poly.pdbx_seq_one_letter_code
_entity_poly.pdbx_strand_id
1 'polypeptide(L)' 'MGNELAAIYPEFDSHLNDICSHFDPHLEQPLRHTITTGDKLNDTQYTQPALFAIEVALYRLITSFGITPTTSPDTPSAK' A
#
# COMPACT_ATOMS: atom_id res chain seq x y z
N MET A 1 7.03 8.12 3.80
CA MET A 1 5.58 7.83 4.00
C MET A 1 5.46 6.46 4.68
N GLY A 2 4.43 6.18 5.50
CA GLY A 2 4.21 4.83 6.09
C GLY A 2 5.21 4.33 7.14
N ASN A 3 6.36 4.99 7.33
CA ASN A 3 7.42 4.55 8.25
C ASN A 3 6.98 4.50 9.72
N GLU A 4 6.24 5.50 10.20
CA GLU A 4 5.73 5.51 11.58
C GLU A 4 4.76 4.35 11.81
N LEU A 5 3.91 4.05 10.83
CA LEU A 5 2.95 2.96 10.92
C LEU A 5 3.66 1.58 10.90
N ALA A 6 4.69 1.43 10.07
CA ALA A 6 5.54 0.24 10.04
C ALA A 6 6.28 0.01 11.37
N ALA A 7 6.68 1.08 12.07
CA ALA A 7 7.29 0.97 13.39
C ALA A 7 6.31 0.55 14.49
N ILE A 8 5.02 0.91 14.35
CA ILE A 8 3.98 0.60 15.35
C ILE A 8 3.30 -0.75 15.09
N TYR A 9 3.09 -1.11 13.82
CA TYR A 9 2.34 -2.29 13.40
C TYR A 9 3.21 -3.23 12.54
N PRO A 10 3.80 -4.29 13.12
CA PRO A 10 4.63 -5.24 12.38
C PRO A 10 3.90 -5.94 11.23
N GLU A 11 2.59 -6.17 11.35
CA GLU A 11 1.76 -6.72 10.26
C GLU A 11 1.72 -5.78 9.06
N PHE A 12 1.60 -4.47 9.30
CA PHE A 12 1.65 -3.48 8.23
C PHE A 12 3.01 -3.48 7.55
N ASP A 13 4.12 -3.52 8.31
CA ASP A 13 5.46 -3.58 7.73
C ASP A 13 5.65 -4.85 6.89
N SER A 14 5.20 -6.00 7.39
CA SER A 14 5.25 -7.26 6.64
C SER A 14 4.46 -7.18 5.34
N HIS A 15 3.23 -6.66 5.38
CA HIS A 15 2.42 -6.51 4.17
C HIS A 15 3.04 -5.51 3.19
N LEU A 16 3.56 -4.39 3.69
CA LEU A 16 4.20 -3.37 2.85
C LEU A 16 5.45 -3.93 2.17
N ASN A 17 6.30 -4.66 2.89
CA ASN A 17 7.49 -5.30 2.33
C ASN A 17 7.13 -6.36 1.28
N ASP A 18 6.12 -7.19 1.58
CA ASP A 18 5.62 -8.21 0.66
C ASP A 18 5.13 -7.58 -0.65
N ILE A 19 4.30 -6.53 -0.57
CA ILE A 19 3.80 -5.82 -1.76
C ILE A 19 4.94 -5.13 -2.52
N CYS A 20 5.89 -4.48 -1.85
CA CYS A 20 7.05 -3.86 -2.49
C CYS A 20 7.86 -4.87 -3.32
N SER A 21 8.05 -6.09 -2.79
CA SER A 21 8.83 -7.14 -3.47
C SER A 21 8.25 -7.55 -4.83
N HIS A 22 6.95 -7.34 -5.06
CA HIS A 22 6.31 -7.58 -6.36
C HIS A 22 6.65 -6.50 -7.40
N PHE A 23 7.00 -5.29 -6.97
CA PHE A 23 7.37 -4.18 -7.85
C PHE A 23 8.87 -4.11 -8.11
N ASP A 24 9.70 -4.60 -7.19
CA ASP A 24 11.16 -4.53 -7.29
C ASP A 24 11.73 -5.07 -8.63
N PRO A 25 11.20 -6.14 -9.26
CA PRO A 25 11.67 -6.59 -10.59
C PRO A 25 11.40 -5.62 -11.75
N HIS A 26 10.54 -4.63 -11.54
CA HIS A 26 10.10 -3.66 -12.55
C HIS A 26 10.71 -2.26 -12.35
N LEU A 27 11.54 -2.09 -11.31
CA LEU A 27 12.13 -0.81 -10.93
C LEU A 27 13.65 -0.91 -10.90
N GLU A 28 14.32 0.23 -11.04
CA GLU A 28 15.78 0.30 -10.96
C GLU A 28 16.31 0.20 -9.53
N GLN A 29 15.45 0.50 -8.55
CA GLN A 29 15.77 0.40 -7.12
C GLN A 29 14.56 -0.14 -6.35
N PRO A 30 14.78 -0.77 -5.18
CA PRO A 30 13.69 -1.32 -4.39
C PRO A 30 12.66 -0.26 -4.02
N LEU A 31 11.37 -0.56 -4.21
CA LEU A 31 10.29 0.37 -3.92
C LEU A 31 10.28 0.78 -2.43
N ARG A 32 10.66 -0.15 -1.54
CA ARG A 32 10.76 0.10 -0.11
C ARG A 32 11.75 1.21 0.21
N HIS A 33 12.86 1.29 -0.53
CA HIS A 33 13.85 2.36 -0.36
C HIS A 33 13.25 3.73 -0.62
N THR A 34 12.53 3.89 -1.74
CA THR A 34 11.80 5.12 -2.09
C THR A 34 10.79 5.51 -1.01
N ILE A 35 9.99 4.56 -0.52
CA ILE A 35 8.97 4.84 0.52
C ILE A 35 9.62 5.34 1.82
N THR A 36 10.75 4.72 2.20
CA THR A 36 11.46 5.02 3.43
C THR A 36 12.20 6.34 3.37
N THR A 37 12.91 6.61 2.28
CA THR A 37 13.81 7.77 2.13
C THR A 37 13.14 8.98 1.49
N GLY A 38 12.06 8.78 0.73
CA GLY A 38 11.45 9.79 -0.13
C GLY A 38 12.18 9.97 -1.48
N ASP A 39 13.26 9.23 -1.72
CA ASP A 39 13.99 9.31 -2.99
C ASP A 39 13.13 8.82 -4.16
N LYS A 40 13.21 9.52 -5.30
CA LYS A 40 12.38 9.33 -6.50
C LYS A 40 10.86 9.42 -6.29
N LEU A 41 10.38 9.86 -5.12
CA LEU A 41 8.94 9.93 -4.85
C LEU A 41 8.20 10.99 -5.70
N ASN A 42 8.93 11.88 -6.39
CA ASN A 42 8.38 12.83 -7.37
C ASN A 42 8.35 12.26 -8.80
N ASP A 43 8.94 11.09 -9.03
CA ASP A 43 8.85 10.38 -10.30
C ASP A 43 7.62 9.47 -10.27
N THR A 44 6.70 9.66 -11.20
CA THR A 44 5.44 8.92 -11.25
C THR A 44 5.66 7.40 -11.34
N GLN A 45 6.77 6.95 -11.95
CA GLN A 45 7.16 5.54 -11.99
C GLN A 45 7.31 4.93 -10.58
N TYR A 46 7.68 5.75 -9.59
CA TYR A 46 7.86 5.35 -8.20
C TYR A 46 6.69 5.79 -7.30
N THR A 47 6.12 6.99 -7.52
CA THR A 47 5.01 7.50 -6.72
C THR A 47 3.79 6.58 -6.79
N GLN A 48 3.43 6.12 -7.99
CA GLN A 48 2.22 5.32 -8.19
C GLN A 48 2.30 3.96 -7.50
N PRO A 49 3.36 3.14 -7.70
CA PRO A 49 3.47 1.88 -6.96
C PRO A 49 3.65 2.10 -5.46
N ALA A 50 4.30 3.20 -5.03
CA ALA A 50 4.43 3.52 -3.62
C ALA A 50 3.06 3.78 -2.96
N LEU A 51 2.20 4.57 -3.62
CA LEU A 51 0.83 4.81 -3.16
C LEU A 51 0.03 3.51 -3.11
N PHE A 52 0.07 2.72 -4.17
CA PHE A 52 -0.62 1.43 -4.23
C PHE A 52 -0.16 0.49 -3.09
N ALA A 53 1.15 0.38 -2.88
CA ALA A 53 1.70 -0.48 -1.83
C ALA A 53 1.24 -0.06 -0.43
N ILE A 54 1.21 1.25 -0.17
CA ILE A 54 0.73 1.80 1.10
C ILE A 54 -0.78 1.54 1.26
N GLU A 55 -1.59 1.83 0.25
CA GLU A 55 -3.05 1.67 0.31
C GLU A 55 -3.44 0.20 0.53
N VAL A 56 -2.80 -0.73 -0.17
CA VAL A 56 -3.07 -2.16 0.00
C VAL A 56 -2.57 -2.67 1.36
N ALA A 57 -1.42 -2.19 1.84
CA ALA A 57 -0.95 -2.53 3.19
C ALA A 57 -1.90 -1.99 4.28
N LEU A 58 -2.43 -0.77 4.10
CA LEU A 58 -3.46 -0.19 4.99
C LEU A 58 -4.75 -0.99 4.95
N TYR A 59 -5.21 -1.39 3.77
CA TYR A 59 -6.38 -2.25 3.61
C TYR A 59 -6.20 -3.58 4.34
N ARG A 60 -5.03 -4.23 4.19
CA ARG A 60 -4.73 -5.48 4.90
C ARG A 60 -4.68 -5.30 6.42
N LEU A 61 -4.11 -4.19 6.91
CA LEU A 61 -4.10 -3.87 8.33
C LEU A 61 -5.52 -3.63 8.88
N ILE A 62 -6.34 -2.84 8.20
CA ILE A 62 -7.70 -2.53 8.65
C ILE A 62 -8.57 -3.79 8.65
N THR A 63 -8.43 -4.65 7.64
CA THR A 63 -9.14 -5.93 7.57
C THR A 63 -8.68 -6.93 8.63
N SER A 64 -7.43 -6.87 9.12
CA SER A 64 -6.97 -7.70 10.24
C SER A 64 -7.69 -7.35 11.56
N PHE A 65 -8.22 -6.12 11.69
CA PHE A 65 -9.10 -5.72 12.80
C PHE A 65 -10.57 -6.13 12.61
N GLY A 66 -10.90 -6.91 11.58
CA GLY A 66 -12.27 -7.34 11.29
C GLY A 66 -13.12 -6.30 10.56
N ILE A 67 -12.52 -5.20 10.09
CA ILE A 67 -13.22 -4.18 9.32
C ILE A 67 -13.22 -4.59 7.85
N THR A 68 -14.37 -5.00 7.33
CA THR A 68 -14.55 -5.33 5.91
C THR A 68 -15.13 -4.14 5.15
N PRO A 69 -14.54 -3.69 4.03
CA PRO A 69 -15.16 -2.68 3.20
C PRO A 69 -16.52 -3.18 2.70
N THR A 70 -17.54 -2.34 2.85
CA THR A 70 -18.84 -2.57 2.23
C THR A 70 -18.82 -1.98 0.83
N THR A 71 -19.20 -2.79 -0.15
CA THR A 71 -19.61 -2.29 -1.47
C THR A 71 -21.06 -1.87 -1.33
N SER A 72 -21.36 -0.56 -1.35
CA SER A 72 -22.76 -0.11 -1.30
C SER A 72 -23.58 -0.77 -2.43
N PRO A 73 -24.61 -1.58 -2.15
CA PRO A 73 -25.49 -2.13 -3.18
C PRO A 73 -26.66 -1.19 -3.53
N ASP A 74 -26.81 -0.04 -2.87
CA ASP A 74 -28.02 0.80 -3.00
C ASP A 74 -27.97 1.75 -4.21
N THR A 75 -27.86 1.16 -5.40
CA THR A 75 -28.52 1.71 -6.59
C THR A 75 -29.63 0.74 -6.97
N PRO A 76 -30.92 1.09 -6.84
CA PRO A 76 -31.98 0.22 -7.33
C PRO A 76 -31.77 0.02 -8.83
N SER A 77 -31.63 -1.23 -9.28
CA SER A 77 -31.65 -1.57 -10.71
C SER A 77 -32.87 -0.91 -11.34
N ALA A 78 -32.64 0.10 -12.17
CA ALA A 78 -33.67 0.59 -13.07
C ALA A 78 -34.04 -0.57 -13.99
N LYS A 79 -35.31 -0.99 -13.90
CA LYS A 79 -35.94 -1.92 -14.84
C LYS A 79 -35.82 -1.44 -16.27
#